data_AF-A0A7H0H8R2-F1
#
_entry.id   AF-A0A7H0H8R2-F1
#
_cell.length_a   1.000
_cell.length_b   1.000
_cell.length_c   1.000
_cell.angle_alpha   90.00
_cell.angle_beta   90.00
_cell.angle_gamma   90.00
#
_symmetry.space_group_name_H-M   'P 1'
#
loop_
_entity.id
_entity.type
_entity.pdbx_description
1 polymer ?
#
loop_
_entity_poly.entity_id
_entity_poly.type
_entity_poly.pdbx_seq_one_letter_code
_entity_poly.pdbx_strand_id
1 'polypeptide(L)'
;MGDRGRGQVEAGRRDGRLLRQRGRRRLTAITRRESAGAPRRGAPAVSLPGGCDEKYRAIWQAWGVDIAGGKAPGTSKETPDGAELLGLTLDMVVQELGWDEDVDADLRDQIMDLIDAEMVDEPLEAVDAVILWWRDEDGDVADGLVDATTDLASGGFVWLLTPKVGRPGFISAASLAEGVTVAGLSLTSTANVAHDWQATKVVRPKGARK
;
A
#
# COMPACT_ATOMS: atom_id res chain seq x y z
N MET A 1 -16.94 -60.30 -36.91
CA MET A 1 -15.74 -60.56 -37.75
C MET A 1 -14.71 -59.51 -37.36
N GLY A 2 -13.75 -59.81 -36.48
CA GLY A 2 -12.48 -60.46 -36.85
C GLY A 2 -11.53 -59.37 -37.36
N ASP A 3 -10.33 -59.13 -36.85
CA ASP A 3 -9.43 -60.02 -36.13
C ASP A 3 -8.39 -59.24 -35.31
N ARG A 4 -7.82 -59.96 -34.36
CA ARG A 4 -6.75 -59.62 -33.43
C ARG A 4 -5.41 -59.37 -34.15
N GLY A 5 -4.58 -58.51 -33.61
CA GLY A 5 -3.15 -58.46 -33.95
C GLY A 5 -2.31 -58.00 -32.77
N ARG A 6 -2.04 -58.92 -31.84
CA ARG A 6 -1.07 -58.75 -30.76
C ARG A 6 0.35 -58.80 -31.35
N GLY A 7 1.20 -57.87 -30.96
CA GLY A 7 2.65 -57.93 -31.11
C GLY A 7 3.32 -57.58 -29.79
N GLN A 8 3.66 -58.61 -29.01
CA GLN A 8 4.42 -58.57 -27.77
C GLN A 8 5.74 -59.30 -28.03
N VAL A 9 6.89 -58.68 -27.77
CA VAL A 9 8.18 -59.31 -27.40
C VAL A 9 9.13 -58.21 -26.91
N GLU A 10 9.39 -58.15 -25.60
CA GLU A 10 10.63 -58.59 -24.90
C GLU A 10 11.59 -57.41 -24.65
N ALA A 11 11.73 -56.94 -23.41
CA ALA A 11 12.50 -57.50 -22.30
C ALA A 11 14.01 -57.23 -22.43
N GLY A 12 14.48 -56.22 -21.69
CA GLY A 12 15.90 -55.92 -21.45
C GLY A 12 16.08 -55.39 -20.03
N ARG A 13 16.10 -56.31 -19.08
CA ARG A 13 16.37 -56.09 -17.65
C ARG A 13 17.88 -55.91 -17.41
N ARG A 14 18.19 -55.08 -16.40
CA ARG A 14 19.23 -55.21 -15.34
C ARG A 14 20.46 -54.30 -15.34
N ASP A 15 20.52 -53.59 -14.22
CA ASP A 15 21.63 -53.41 -13.26
C ASP A 15 22.91 -52.70 -13.67
N GLY A 16 23.14 -51.56 -13.01
CA GLY A 16 24.38 -50.80 -13.01
C GLY A 16 24.60 -50.08 -11.69
N ARG A 17 24.61 -50.87 -10.61
CA ARG A 17 25.04 -50.58 -9.24
C ARG A 17 26.14 -49.50 -9.12
N LEU A 18 25.94 -48.63 -8.13
CA LEU A 18 26.90 -47.86 -7.32
C LEU A 18 28.39 -47.93 -7.71
N LEU A 19 28.98 -46.76 -7.92
CA LEU A 19 30.28 -46.44 -7.33
C LEU A 19 30.27 -45.08 -6.64
N ARG A 20 30.36 -45.14 -5.30
CA ARG A 20 30.95 -44.08 -4.50
C ARG A 20 32.43 -43.95 -4.88
N GLN A 21 32.95 -42.73 -4.93
CA GLN A 21 34.23 -42.32 -4.37
C GLN A 21 34.41 -40.80 -4.52
N ARG A 22 34.36 -40.06 -3.41
CA ARG A 22 35.53 -39.48 -2.71
C ARG A 22 36.18 -38.29 -3.46
N GLY A 23 35.62 -37.10 -3.25
CA GLY A 23 36.31 -35.82 -3.38
C GLY A 23 36.39 -35.14 -2.01
N ARG A 24 37.41 -35.49 -1.22
CA ARG A 24 37.84 -34.72 -0.04
C ARG A 24 38.64 -33.49 -0.53
N ARG A 25 38.68 -32.46 0.34
CA ARG A 25 39.56 -31.26 0.38
C ARG A 25 38.81 -30.00 -0.05
N ARG A 26 38.81 -28.88 0.67
CA ARG A 26 39.61 -28.42 1.82
C ARG A 26 38.74 -27.47 2.64
N LEU A 27 38.71 -27.70 3.95
CA LEU A 27 38.43 -26.69 4.95
C LEU A 27 39.59 -25.68 4.94
N THR A 28 39.30 -24.42 4.71
CA THR A 28 40.11 -23.31 5.23
C THR A 28 39.18 -22.45 6.07
N ALA A 29 39.45 -22.50 7.37
CA ALA A 29 38.86 -21.66 8.39
C ALA A 29 39.06 -20.18 8.01
N ILE A 30 37.97 -19.43 7.91
CA ILE A 30 38.01 -17.98 7.98
C ILE A 30 37.58 -17.62 9.40
N THR A 31 38.55 -17.11 10.14
CA THR A 31 38.48 -16.70 11.53
C THR A 31 37.37 -15.68 11.75
N ARG A 32 36.43 -16.03 12.65
CA ARG A 32 35.61 -15.11 13.42
C ARG A 32 36.51 -14.02 14.02
N ARG A 33 36.37 -12.78 13.55
CA ARG A 33 36.88 -11.59 14.22
C ARG A 33 35.69 -10.86 14.82
N GLU A 34 35.49 -11.08 16.11
CA GLU A 34 34.75 -10.14 16.94
C GLU A 34 35.46 -8.79 16.86
N SER A 35 34.78 -7.80 16.31
CA SER A 35 35.14 -6.39 16.45
C SER A 35 33.96 -5.67 17.07
N ALA A 36 34.02 -5.52 18.39
CA ALA A 36 33.27 -4.53 19.12
C ALA A 36 33.56 -3.14 18.53
N GLY A 37 32.59 -2.60 17.80
CA GLY A 37 32.56 -1.21 17.35
C GLY A 37 31.47 -0.48 18.14
N ALA A 38 31.89 0.33 19.11
CA ALA A 38 31.06 1.17 19.96
C ALA A 38 30.04 2.04 19.17
N PRO A 39 28.91 2.44 19.78
CA PRO A 39 27.93 3.31 19.15
C PRO A 39 28.55 4.68 18.89
N ARG A 40 28.66 5.07 17.62
CA ARG A 40 29.07 6.44 17.26
C ARG A 40 27.86 7.35 17.18
N ARG A 41 27.97 8.42 17.96
CA ARG A 41 27.07 9.56 18.13
C ARG A 41 26.85 10.32 16.82
N GLY A 42 25.65 10.90 16.69
CA GLY A 42 25.45 12.20 16.02
C GLY A 42 24.71 12.17 14.68
N ALA A 43 23.43 11.82 14.69
CA ALA A 43 22.48 12.40 13.71
C ALA A 43 21.95 13.72 14.30
N PRO A 44 21.71 14.78 13.50
CA PRO A 44 21.28 16.06 14.02
C PRO A 44 19.90 15.93 14.68
N ALA A 45 19.80 16.42 15.91
CA ALA A 45 18.51 16.64 16.55
C ALA A 45 17.76 17.71 15.75
N VAL A 46 16.79 17.30 14.95
CA VAL A 46 15.73 18.21 14.50
C VAL A 46 15.01 18.67 15.76
N SER A 47 15.18 19.95 16.07
CA SER A 47 14.44 20.63 17.13
C SER A 47 12.98 20.72 16.68
N LEU A 48 12.16 19.78 17.14
CA LEU A 48 10.70 19.85 17.00
C LEU A 48 10.19 21.04 17.83
N PRO A 49 9.39 21.96 17.27
CA PRO A 49 8.71 22.96 18.07
C PRO A 49 7.69 22.28 18.99
N GLY A 50 7.70 22.68 20.25
CA GLY A 50 6.96 22.03 21.34
C GLY A 50 5.44 22.14 21.20
N GLY A 51 4.77 21.07 21.65
CA GLY A 51 3.32 21.03 21.82
C GLY A 51 2.74 19.63 21.63
N CYS A 52 3.11 18.66 22.48
CA CYS A 52 2.48 17.34 22.49
C CYS A 52 1.10 17.44 23.17
N ASP A 53 0.08 17.76 22.38
CA ASP A 53 -1.32 17.59 22.78
C ASP A 53 -1.68 16.10 22.63
N GLU A 54 -2.17 15.48 23.72
CA GLU A 54 -2.42 14.04 23.85
C GLU A 54 -3.45 13.53 22.82
N LYS A 55 -4.27 14.45 22.28
CA LYS A 55 -5.32 14.18 21.29
C LYS A 55 -4.78 13.72 19.93
N TYR A 56 -3.54 14.07 19.56
CA TYR A 56 -2.96 13.75 18.24
C TYR A 56 -2.02 12.53 18.27
N ARG A 57 -1.77 11.95 19.44
CA ARG A 57 -0.78 10.89 19.61
C ARG A 57 -1.11 9.61 18.82
N ALA A 58 -2.40 9.32 18.63
CA ALA A 58 -2.86 8.19 17.83
C ALA A 58 -2.62 8.40 16.32
N ILE A 59 -2.77 9.64 15.84
CA ILE A 59 -2.50 10.02 14.44
C ILE A 59 -1.00 9.89 14.16
N TRP A 60 -0.15 10.33 15.09
CA TRP A 60 1.32 10.23 14.95
C TRP A 60 1.87 8.79 15.06
N GLN A 61 1.23 7.89 15.80
CA GLN A 61 1.67 6.48 15.89
C GLN A 61 1.27 5.64 14.67
N ALA A 62 0.22 6.05 13.94
CA ALA A 62 -0.23 5.37 12.73
C ALA A 62 0.67 5.64 11.51
N TRP A 63 1.47 6.71 11.55
CA TRP A 63 2.36 7.15 10.46
C TRP A 63 3.70 6.42 10.51
N GLY A 64 3.68 5.08 10.51
CA GLY A 64 4.84 4.20 10.60
C GLY A 64 6.04 4.71 9.78
N VAL A 65 7.01 5.31 10.47
CA VAL A 65 8.27 5.76 9.88
C VAL A 65 9.15 4.54 9.70
N ASP A 66 9.05 3.89 8.54
CA ASP A 66 10.05 2.93 8.08
C ASP A 66 11.14 3.67 7.31
N ILE A 67 12.22 4.07 8.01
CA ILE A 67 13.49 4.43 7.36
C ILE A 67 14.23 3.14 7.00
N ALA A 68 14.03 2.68 5.77
CA ALA A 68 14.95 1.83 5.02
C ALA A 68 14.35 1.69 3.61
N GLY A 69 15.03 1.88 2.49
CA GLY A 69 16.43 2.05 2.16
C GLY A 69 16.49 1.94 0.64
N GLY A 70 17.33 2.74 -0.02
CA GLY A 70 17.41 2.73 -1.49
C GLY A 70 17.78 1.35 -2.05
N LYS A 71 17.26 1.03 -3.25
CA LYS A 71 17.79 -0.10 -4.04
C LYS A 71 17.63 0.09 -5.55
N ALA A 72 18.68 -0.33 -6.25
CA ALA A 72 18.88 -0.41 -7.69
C ALA A 72 17.87 -1.32 -8.43
N PRO A 73 17.71 -1.19 -9.76
CA PRO A 73 16.64 -1.85 -10.50
C PRO A 73 16.99 -3.32 -10.78
N GLY A 74 16.06 -4.21 -10.44
CA GLY A 74 16.16 -5.62 -10.79
C GLY A 74 15.22 -6.52 -9.98
N THR A 75 14.27 -7.11 -10.70
CA THR A 75 13.41 -8.26 -10.37
C THR A 75 12.25 -8.01 -9.38
N SER A 76 11.06 -8.03 -9.98
CA SER A 76 9.72 -8.09 -9.38
C SER A 76 9.58 -9.21 -8.34
N LYS A 77 9.28 -8.83 -7.09
CA LYS A 77 8.55 -9.69 -6.15
C LYS A 77 7.93 -8.88 -5.00
N GLU A 78 6.59 -8.84 -5.01
CA GLU A 78 5.69 -8.87 -3.84
C GLU A 78 5.95 -7.82 -2.74
N THR A 79 5.77 -6.55 -3.08
CA THR A 79 5.12 -5.64 -2.12
C THR A 79 3.65 -6.06 -2.05
N PRO A 80 2.98 -6.09 -0.88
CA PRO A 80 1.53 -6.22 -0.85
C PRO A 80 0.92 -5.23 -1.83
N ASP A 81 -0.01 -5.70 -2.65
CA ASP A 81 -0.75 -4.85 -3.56
C ASP A 81 -1.40 -3.74 -2.71
N GLY A 82 -1.10 -2.49 -3.06
CA GLY A 82 -1.56 -1.33 -2.29
C GLY A 82 -3.07 -1.26 -2.21
N ALA A 83 -3.75 -1.74 -3.26
CA ALA A 83 -5.20 -1.76 -3.34
C ALA A 83 -5.83 -2.76 -2.36
N GLU A 84 -5.17 -3.88 -2.05
CA GLU A 84 -5.67 -4.85 -1.06
C GLU A 84 -5.84 -4.23 0.33
N LEU A 85 -5.01 -3.22 0.68
CA LEU A 85 -5.10 -2.50 1.95
C LEU A 85 -6.32 -1.57 2.04
N LEU A 86 -6.90 -1.20 0.90
CA LEU A 86 -8.06 -0.31 0.83
C LEU A 86 -9.36 -1.03 1.18
N GLY A 87 -9.36 -2.37 1.17
CA GLY A 87 -10.54 -3.18 1.48
C GLY A 87 -11.70 -2.96 0.49
N LEU A 88 -11.36 -2.62 -0.76
CA LEU A 88 -12.32 -2.58 -1.87
C LEU A 88 -12.66 -4.02 -2.29
N THR A 89 -13.83 -4.20 -2.90
CA THR A 89 -14.28 -5.50 -3.40
C THR A 89 -14.79 -5.38 -4.82
N LEU A 90 -14.86 -6.52 -5.50
CA LEU A 90 -15.53 -6.66 -6.80
C LEU A 90 -16.91 -5.99 -6.80
N ASP A 91 -17.28 -5.44 -7.96
CA ASP A 91 -18.56 -4.78 -8.25
C ASP A 91 -18.83 -3.48 -7.47
N MET A 92 -17.88 -2.98 -6.68
CA MET A 92 -18.01 -1.64 -6.06
C MET A 92 -17.93 -0.55 -7.12
N VAL A 93 -18.83 0.43 -7.05
CA VAL A 93 -18.71 1.65 -7.86
C VAL A 93 -17.75 2.60 -7.14
N VAL A 94 -16.56 2.79 -7.73
CA VAL A 94 -15.50 3.64 -7.15
C VAL A 94 -15.38 4.93 -7.97
N GLN A 95 -15.62 6.06 -7.31
CA GLN A 95 -15.33 7.37 -7.89
C GLN A 95 -13.86 7.73 -7.67
N GLU A 96 -13.28 8.43 -8.62
CA GLU A 96 -11.97 9.03 -8.50
C GLU A 96 -12.03 10.54 -8.64
N LEU A 97 -11.39 11.24 -7.72
CA LEU A 97 -11.31 12.70 -7.70
C LEU A 97 -9.88 13.16 -7.45
N GLY A 98 -9.55 14.33 -7.99
CA GLY A 98 -8.23 14.95 -7.81
C GLY A 98 -7.12 14.27 -8.61
N TRP A 99 -7.43 13.50 -9.65
CA TRP A 99 -6.39 12.92 -10.50
C TRP A 99 -5.52 14.01 -11.16
N ASP A 100 -4.20 13.77 -11.18
CA ASP A 100 -3.22 14.56 -11.94
C ASP A 100 -2.08 13.60 -12.37
N GLU A 101 -1.09 14.07 -13.14
CA GLU A 101 -0.02 13.24 -13.72
C GLU A 101 0.93 12.60 -12.69
N ASP A 102 0.92 13.06 -11.45
CA ASP A 102 1.79 12.61 -10.34
C ASP A 102 1.21 11.44 -9.53
N VAL A 103 -0.01 10.99 -9.82
CA VAL A 103 -0.60 9.83 -9.14
C VAL A 103 0.17 8.55 -9.46
N ASP A 104 0.05 7.56 -8.58
CA ASP A 104 0.66 6.25 -8.80
C ASP A 104 -0.21 5.41 -9.75
N ALA A 105 0.25 5.28 -11.01
CA ALA A 105 -0.46 4.53 -12.04
C ALA A 105 -0.57 3.03 -11.71
N ASP A 106 0.47 2.44 -11.11
CA ASP A 106 0.45 1.03 -10.71
C ASP A 106 -0.64 0.79 -9.64
N LEU A 107 -0.80 1.72 -8.69
CA LEU A 107 -1.88 1.66 -7.69
C LEU A 107 -3.27 1.81 -8.32
N ARG A 108 -3.43 2.70 -9.30
CA ARG A 108 -4.72 2.82 -10.02
C ARG A 108 -5.07 1.52 -10.73
N ASP A 109 -4.12 0.94 -11.47
CA ASP A 109 -4.31 -0.32 -12.18
C ASP A 109 -4.70 -1.44 -11.21
N GLN A 110 -4.01 -1.53 -10.07
CA GLN A 110 -4.33 -2.47 -8.99
C GLN A 110 -5.76 -2.27 -8.44
N ILE A 111 -6.20 -1.03 -8.25
CA ILE A 111 -7.57 -0.73 -7.79
C ILE A 111 -8.60 -1.20 -8.82
N MET A 112 -8.39 -0.88 -10.10
CA MET A 112 -9.31 -1.26 -11.19
C MET A 112 -9.40 -2.78 -11.36
N ASP A 113 -8.26 -3.47 -11.27
CA ASP A 113 -8.20 -4.93 -11.28
C ASP A 113 -8.94 -5.54 -10.08
N LEU A 114 -8.83 -4.92 -8.89
CA LEU A 114 -9.48 -5.40 -7.67
C LEU A 114 -11.00 -5.25 -7.70
N ILE A 115 -11.53 -4.18 -8.31
CA ILE A 115 -12.98 -3.94 -8.43
C ILE A 115 -13.59 -4.55 -9.70
N ASP A 116 -12.75 -5.03 -10.64
CA ASP A 116 -13.13 -5.52 -11.98
C ASP A 116 -13.93 -4.49 -12.78
N ALA A 117 -13.55 -3.21 -12.63
CA ALA A 117 -14.20 -2.06 -13.24
C ALA A 117 -13.24 -0.87 -13.37
N GLU A 118 -13.59 0.07 -14.25
CA GLU A 118 -12.91 1.37 -14.30
C GLU A 118 -13.40 2.28 -13.18
N MET A 119 -12.51 3.11 -12.63
CA MET A 119 -12.90 4.19 -11.72
C MET A 119 -13.61 5.31 -12.49
N VAL A 120 -14.60 5.93 -11.86
CA VAL A 120 -15.47 6.92 -12.49
C VAL A 120 -15.13 8.32 -12.00
N ASP A 121 -14.98 9.30 -12.89
CA ASP A 121 -14.75 10.71 -12.52
C ASP A 121 -16.08 11.39 -12.14
N GLU A 122 -17.06 11.32 -13.06
CA GLU A 122 -18.39 11.90 -12.91
C GLU A 122 -19.46 10.78 -12.85
N PRO A 123 -19.88 10.34 -11.64
CA PRO A 123 -20.83 9.24 -11.51
C PRO A 123 -22.26 9.69 -11.83
N LEU A 124 -23.03 8.82 -12.49
CA LEU A 124 -24.46 9.03 -12.75
C LEU A 124 -25.35 8.56 -11.60
N GLU A 125 -24.82 7.71 -10.74
CA GLU A 125 -25.50 7.12 -9.59
C GLU A 125 -24.61 7.15 -8.35
N ALA A 126 -25.18 6.83 -7.19
CA ALA A 126 -24.45 6.88 -5.93
C ALA A 126 -23.28 5.87 -5.93
N VAL A 127 -22.13 6.29 -5.43
CA VAL A 127 -20.89 5.48 -5.41
C VAL A 127 -20.65 4.86 -4.03
N ASP A 128 -19.98 3.70 -4.00
CA ASP A 128 -19.68 2.96 -2.78
C ASP A 128 -18.42 3.49 -2.08
N ALA A 129 -17.44 3.94 -2.87
CA ALA A 129 -16.21 4.51 -2.36
C ALA A 129 -15.71 5.65 -3.26
N VAL A 130 -14.96 6.59 -2.67
CA VAL A 130 -14.22 7.61 -3.42
C VAL A 130 -12.73 7.46 -3.14
N ILE A 131 -11.92 7.42 -4.19
CA ILE A 131 -10.47 7.64 -4.13
C ILE A 131 -10.23 9.12 -4.38
N LEU A 132 -9.83 9.85 -3.34
CA LEU A 132 -9.55 11.28 -3.41
C LEU A 132 -8.04 11.50 -3.32
N TRP A 133 -7.41 11.87 -4.42
CA TRP A 133 -6.01 12.29 -4.45
C TRP A 133 -5.91 13.75 -4.01
N TRP A 134 -5.01 14.05 -3.08
CA TRP A 134 -4.91 15.40 -2.51
C TRP A 134 -3.46 15.80 -2.23
N ARG A 135 -3.10 16.99 -2.72
CA ARG A 135 -1.83 17.68 -2.43
C ARG A 135 -2.11 18.95 -1.64
N ASP A 136 -1.10 19.43 -0.90
CA ASP A 136 -1.19 20.68 -0.15
C ASP A 136 -1.51 21.90 -1.04
N GLU A 137 -1.07 21.86 -2.30
CA GLU A 137 -1.34 22.90 -3.31
C GLU A 137 -2.75 22.87 -3.93
N ASP A 138 -3.50 21.78 -3.74
CA ASP A 138 -4.86 21.63 -4.31
C ASP A 138 -5.89 22.53 -3.60
N GLY A 139 -5.54 23.09 -2.44
CA GLY A 139 -6.36 24.07 -1.71
C GLY A 139 -6.78 23.61 -0.33
N ASP A 140 -8.03 23.88 0.05
CA ASP A 140 -8.58 23.44 1.34
C ASP A 140 -9.16 22.03 1.22
N VAL A 141 -8.57 21.08 1.96
CA VAL A 141 -9.01 19.68 1.97
C VAL A 141 -10.45 19.51 2.47
N ALA A 142 -10.98 20.47 3.23
CA ALA A 142 -12.39 20.47 3.61
C ALA A 142 -13.31 20.51 2.38
N ASP A 143 -12.99 21.34 1.39
CA ASP A 143 -13.80 21.50 0.18
C ASP A 143 -13.75 20.22 -0.67
N GLY A 144 -12.55 19.66 -0.88
CA GLY A 144 -12.39 18.39 -1.59
C GLY A 144 -13.11 17.22 -0.89
N LEU A 145 -13.12 17.19 0.44
CA LEU A 145 -13.87 16.20 1.21
C LEU A 145 -15.38 16.40 1.12
N VAL A 146 -15.86 17.64 1.05
CA VAL A 146 -17.28 17.92 0.81
C VAL A 146 -17.67 17.42 -0.59
N ASP A 147 -16.88 17.74 -1.61
CA ASP A 147 -17.09 17.29 -2.99
C ASP A 147 -17.13 15.76 -3.07
N ALA A 148 -16.15 15.07 -2.46
CA ALA A 148 -16.08 13.61 -2.39
C ALA A 148 -17.26 12.95 -1.65
N THR A 149 -18.07 13.71 -0.91
CA THR A 149 -19.26 13.18 -0.23
C THR A 149 -20.57 13.46 -0.96
N THR A 150 -20.52 14.16 -2.10
CA THR A 150 -21.71 14.56 -2.87
C THR A 150 -22.45 13.36 -3.44
N ASP A 151 -21.74 12.50 -4.16
CA ASP A 151 -22.29 11.30 -4.80
C ASP A 151 -22.09 10.03 -3.95
N LEU A 152 -21.40 10.16 -2.82
CA LEU A 152 -21.10 9.04 -1.93
C LEU A 152 -22.36 8.49 -1.24
N ALA A 153 -22.61 7.20 -1.44
CA ALA A 153 -23.70 6.48 -0.81
C ALA A 153 -23.67 6.61 0.72
N SER A 154 -24.83 6.46 1.35
CA SER A 154 -24.97 6.64 2.82
C SER A 154 -24.07 5.74 3.67
N GLY A 155 -23.69 4.57 3.15
CA GLY A 155 -22.76 3.62 3.80
C GLY A 155 -21.35 3.62 3.22
N GLY A 156 -21.08 4.50 2.25
CA GLY A 156 -19.80 4.59 1.57
C GLY A 156 -18.71 5.21 2.42
N PHE A 157 -17.48 5.18 1.89
CA PHE A 157 -16.30 5.74 2.54
C PHE A 157 -15.38 6.41 1.52
N VAL A 158 -14.57 7.35 1.99
CA VAL A 158 -13.54 8.00 1.18
C VAL A 158 -12.18 7.46 1.60
N TRP A 159 -11.33 7.15 0.63
CA TRP A 159 -9.90 7.02 0.85
C TRP A 159 -9.22 8.30 0.37
N LEU A 160 -8.76 9.09 1.34
CA LEU A 160 -7.99 10.30 1.08
C LEU A 160 -6.52 9.93 0.92
N LEU A 161 -6.02 9.99 -0.31
CA LEU A 161 -4.65 9.70 -0.68
C LEU A 161 -3.84 10.99 -0.65
N THR A 162 -2.74 10.99 0.08
CA THR A 162 -1.84 12.15 0.19
C THR A 162 -0.39 11.73 -0.05
N PRO A 163 0.47 12.61 -0.60
CA PRO A 163 1.89 12.35 -0.65
C PRO A 163 2.46 12.10 0.76
N LYS A 164 3.45 11.21 0.87
CA LYS A 164 4.13 10.93 2.13
C LYS A 164 5.01 12.12 2.57
N VAL A 165 5.34 12.15 3.86
CA VAL A 165 6.25 13.16 4.44
C VAL A 165 7.54 13.28 3.63
N GLY A 166 7.87 14.50 3.21
CA GLY A 166 9.07 14.80 2.44
C GLY A 166 8.92 14.63 0.92
N ARG A 167 7.71 14.31 0.43
CA ARG A 167 7.36 14.36 -1.00
C ARG A 167 6.75 15.72 -1.37
N PRO A 168 6.84 16.15 -2.65
CA PRO A 168 6.07 17.28 -3.16
C PRO A 168 4.56 17.08 -2.89
N GLY A 169 3.84 18.17 -2.66
CA GLY A 169 2.41 18.11 -2.33
C GLY A 169 2.08 17.55 -0.95
N PHE A 170 3.06 17.29 -0.07
CA PHE A 170 2.80 16.79 1.29
C PHE A 170 1.96 17.77 2.10
N ILE A 171 0.80 17.32 2.57
CA ILE A 171 -0.10 18.05 3.45
C ILE A 171 0.13 17.66 4.92
N SER A 172 0.05 18.66 5.81
CA SER A 172 0.27 18.43 7.25
C SER A 172 -0.88 17.67 7.91
N ALA A 173 -0.57 16.88 8.95
CA ALA A 173 -1.58 16.20 9.75
C ALA A 173 -2.58 17.16 10.43
N ALA A 174 -2.15 18.39 10.72
CA ALA A 174 -3.02 19.41 11.31
C ALA A 174 -4.05 19.89 10.30
N SER A 175 -3.62 20.22 9.07
CA SER A 175 -4.52 20.62 7.98
C SER A 175 -5.53 19.51 7.65
N LEU A 176 -5.08 18.25 7.60
CA LEU A 176 -5.96 17.10 7.40
C LEU A 176 -7.00 16.95 8.52
N ALA A 177 -6.58 17.04 9.79
CA ALA A 177 -7.50 16.91 10.92
C ALA A 177 -8.52 18.06 10.98
N GLU A 178 -8.09 19.28 10.65
CA GLU A 178 -8.96 20.45 10.55
C GLU A 178 -9.99 20.27 9.43
N GLY A 179 -9.56 19.97 8.20
CA GLY A 179 -10.46 19.87 7.07
C GLY A 179 -11.49 18.74 7.22
N VAL A 180 -11.09 17.59 7.77
CA VAL A 180 -12.03 16.50 8.11
C VAL A 180 -13.06 16.94 9.16
N THR A 181 -12.64 17.75 10.14
CA THR A 181 -13.54 18.29 11.17
C THR A 181 -14.53 19.28 10.56
N VAL A 182 -14.06 20.17 9.69
CA VAL A 182 -14.89 21.15 8.97
C VAL A 182 -15.91 20.45 8.07
N ALA A 183 -15.49 19.40 7.36
CA ALA A 183 -16.38 18.57 6.53
C ALA A 183 -17.36 17.69 7.36
N GLY A 184 -17.26 17.69 8.69
CA GLY A 184 -18.11 16.88 9.57
C GLY A 184 -17.85 15.37 9.43
N LEU A 185 -16.62 14.99 9.06
CA LEU A 185 -16.18 13.62 8.82
C LEU A 185 -15.28 13.11 9.95
N SER A 186 -14.76 11.90 9.81
CA SER A 186 -13.79 11.32 10.76
C SER A 186 -12.75 10.46 10.06
N LEU A 187 -11.49 10.64 10.44
CA LEU A 187 -10.39 9.77 10.06
C LEU A 187 -10.45 8.46 10.87
N THR A 188 -10.15 7.33 10.24
CA THR A 188 -10.28 6.00 10.89
C THR A 188 -9.00 5.18 10.83
N SER A 189 -8.48 4.91 9.64
CA SER A 189 -7.28 4.08 9.45
C SER A 189 -6.39 4.68 8.37
N THR A 190 -5.07 4.54 8.51
CA THR A 190 -4.09 4.94 7.50
C THR A 190 -3.33 3.73 6.99
N ALA A 191 -3.03 3.69 5.70
CA ALA A 191 -2.27 2.64 5.04
C ALA A 191 -1.24 3.24 4.07
N ASN A 192 -0.06 2.63 3.99
CA ASN A 192 0.94 2.96 2.98
C ASN A 192 0.63 2.15 1.72
N VAL A 193 0.04 2.78 0.72
CA VAL A 193 -0.53 2.10 -0.46
C VAL A 193 0.37 2.15 -1.68
N ALA A 194 1.26 3.12 -1.77
CA ALA A 194 2.21 3.24 -2.87
C ALA A 194 3.58 3.71 -2.36
N HIS A 195 4.57 3.83 -3.25
CA HIS A 195 5.89 4.33 -2.87
C HIS A 195 5.81 5.75 -2.29
N ASP A 196 5.08 6.63 -2.99
CA ASP A 196 4.98 8.06 -2.65
C ASP A 196 3.66 8.45 -1.97
N TRP A 197 2.67 7.55 -1.96
CA TRP A 197 1.32 7.84 -1.47
C TRP A 197 0.95 7.02 -0.22
N GLN A 198 0.23 7.67 0.69
CA GLN A 198 -0.46 7.04 1.82
C GLN A 198 -1.96 7.31 1.70
N ALA A 199 -2.80 6.36 2.11
CA ALA A 199 -4.25 6.49 2.11
C ALA A 199 -4.76 6.59 3.54
N THR A 200 -5.67 7.53 3.82
CA THR A 200 -6.38 7.64 5.09
C THR A 200 -7.87 7.50 4.87
N LYS A 201 -8.49 6.53 5.54
CA LYS A 201 -9.92 6.26 5.44
C LYS A 201 -10.73 7.30 6.21
N VAL A 202 -11.60 7.98 5.49
CA VAL A 202 -12.50 9.01 5.98
C VAL A 202 -13.94 8.51 5.88
N VAL A 203 -14.70 8.64 6.97
CA VAL A 203 -16.08 8.16 7.04
C VAL A 203 -16.99 9.22 7.65
N ARG A 204 -18.28 9.14 7.33
CA ARG A 204 -19.30 9.88 8.07
C ARG A 204 -19.37 9.34 9.51
N PRO A 205 -19.33 10.19 10.56
CA PRO A 205 -19.43 9.73 11.94
C PRO A 205 -20.73 8.97 12.16
N LYS A 206 -20.66 7.80 12.82
CA LYS A 206 -21.87 7.04 13.18
C LYS A 206 -22.65 7.76 14.28
N GLY A 207 -23.59 8.61 13.86
CA GLY A 207 -24.64 9.16 14.69
C GLY A 207 -24.22 10.31 15.60
N ALA A 208 -24.51 11.54 15.18
CA ALA A 208 -25.05 12.53 16.10
C ALA A 208 -26.58 12.36 16.08
N ARG A 209 -27.10 11.38 16.83
CA ARG A 209 -28.53 11.39 17.17
C ARG A 209 -28.76 12.64 18.01
N LYS A 210 -29.58 13.55 17.50
CA LYS A 210 -30.10 14.69 18.25
C LYS A 210 -31.47 14.33 18.80
#